data_AF-A0AAN6R6Q1-F1
#
_entry.id   AF-A0AAN6R6Q1-F1
#
_cell.length_a   1.000
_cell.length_b   1.000
_cell.length_c   1.000
_cell.angle_alpha   90.00
_cell.angle_beta   90.00
_cell.angle_gamma   90.00
#
_symmetry.space_group_name_H-M   'P 1'
#
loop_
_entity.id
_entity.type
_entity.pdbx_description
1 polymer ?
#
loop_
_entity_poly.entity_id
_entity_poly.type
_entity_poly.pdbx_seq_one_letter_code
_entity_poly.pdbx_strand_id
1 'polypeptide(L)'
;MAKSSKSSKQSKQPLSTKPPQPQTTTTPPTPFTHAPQSLQPLLAPLSPKHIYLIHLDTHPKEHKRQIFLLPALLNLTITLLILLRAYLSYPTYADILTLLIGQDSPAKIDPSSSSWSFISSILARRTLTFLFDYLLLTVFLPWPARFLFGPVAWRRKIGLFQPVEIVVRKSRAWSEELRSPAWIREDDATIKTKVVPAVTPQRLQKTGYLLIDADWDLDFDAMIKAHEMVEKGGLKFEDFRQPAVVVHGGEELGWLVWKVGSENDVKRGDGSTLSSTQRDKIMMFQEKLAAMGKEDLFFRWVELIQYESTQPGGFTPERQRKAMKETQEIFENQGVDFEKFWADVGGMEGIDM
;
A
#
# COMPACT_ATOMS: atom_id res chain seq x y z
N MET A 1 -62.94 -23.75 68.10
CA MET A 1 -63.31 -23.20 66.78
C MET A 1 -62.81 -21.77 66.69
N ALA A 2 -61.74 -21.52 65.93
CA ALA A 2 -61.22 -20.17 65.70
C ALA A 2 -60.68 -20.10 64.26
N LYS A 3 -61.24 -19.19 63.46
CA LYS A 3 -60.83 -18.91 62.08
C LYS A 3 -59.65 -17.93 62.10
N SER A 4 -58.57 -18.24 61.39
CA SER A 4 -57.46 -17.33 61.14
C SER A 4 -57.38 -16.96 59.66
N SER A 5 -57.19 -15.67 59.41
CA SER A 5 -57.25 -14.95 58.15
C SER A 5 -55.92 -14.95 57.39
N LYS A 6 -56.04 -14.86 56.05
CA LYS A 6 -54.98 -14.80 55.03
C LYS A 6 -53.95 -13.68 55.27
N SER A 7 -52.68 -13.99 54.98
CA SER A 7 -51.64 -13.02 54.63
C SER A 7 -50.87 -13.51 53.40
N SER A 8 -50.71 -12.62 52.42
CA SER A 8 -50.15 -12.82 51.08
C SER A 8 -48.64 -12.57 51.07
N LYS A 9 -47.87 -13.49 50.46
CA LYS A 9 -46.41 -13.40 50.34
C LYS A 9 -46.00 -12.50 49.18
N GLN A 10 -45.23 -11.46 49.49
CA GLN A 10 -44.47 -10.64 48.54
C GLN A 10 -43.32 -11.47 47.93
N SER A 11 -43.23 -11.47 46.60
CA SER A 11 -42.08 -11.98 45.83
C SER A 11 -41.10 -10.83 45.58
N LYS A 12 -39.85 -11.01 46.01
CA LYS A 12 -38.72 -10.11 45.76
C LYS A 12 -38.21 -10.34 44.32
N GLN A 13 -38.19 -9.29 43.50
CA GLN A 13 -37.47 -9.28 42.23
C GLN A 13 -35.99 -8.92 42.46
N PRO A 14 -35.03 -9.59 41.80
CA PRO A 14 -33.62 -9.24 41.89
C PRO A 14 -33.24 -8.11 40.92
N LEU A 15 -32.42 -7.20 41.42
CA LEU A 15 -31.76 -6.12 40.68
C LEU A 15 -30.78 -6.75 39.66
N SER A 16 -31.09 -6.67 38.36
CA SER A 16 -30.18 -7.09 37.30
C SER A 16 -29.34 -5.89 36.86
N THR A 17 -28.11 -5.83 37.36
CA THR A 17 -27.03 -4.98 36.83
C THR A 17 -26.67 -5.47 35.44
N LYS A 18 -27.15 -4.76 34.41
CA LYS A 18 -26.78 -5.00 33.02
C LYS A 18 -25.30 -4.63 32.83
N PRO A 19 -24.44 -5.51 32.30
CA PRO A 19 -23.08 -5.13 31.92
C PRO A 19 -23.13 -4.05 30.82
N PRO A 20 -22.14 -3.15 30.74
CA PRO A 20 -22.15 -2.07 29.77
C PRO A 20 -22.16 -2.68 28.36
N GLN A 21 -23.24 -2.44 27.62
CA GLN A 21 -23.31 -2.79 26.21
C GLN A 21 -22.20 -2.05 25.47
N PRO A 22 -21.43 -2.72 24.60
CA PRO A 22 -20.47 -2.03 23.73
C PRO A 22 -21.24 -1.00 22.91
N GLN A 23 -20.83 0.26 23.03
CA GLN A 23 -21.37 1.35 22.23
C GLN A 23 -21.09 1.03 20.76
N THR A 24 -22.12 0.68 19.99
CA THR A 24 -22.08 0.61 18.54
C THR A 24 -21.92 2.03 18.02
N THR A 25 -20.67 2.49 17.96
CA THR A 25 -20.31 3.78 17.38
C THR A 25 -20.46 3.65 15.87
N THR A 26 -21.62 4.07 15.36
CA THR A 26 -21.95 4.20 13.94
C THR A 26 -21.08 5.25 13.22
N THR A 27 -20.26 5.97 13.98
CA THR A 27 -19.34 6.99 13.49
C THR A 27 -18.01 6.35 13.09
N PRO A 28 -17.50 6.60 11.87
CA PRO A 28 -16.23 6.05 11.43
C PRO A 28 -15.08 6.57 12.32
N PRO A 29 -14.08 5.72 12.61
CA PRO A 29 -12.92 6.14 13.40
C PRO A 29 -12.10 7.19 12.63
N THR A 30 -11.72 8.28 13.28
CA THR A 30 -10.74 9.25 12.75
C THR A 30 -9.45 8.52 12.37
N PRO A 31 -8.85 8.76 11.19
CA PRO A 31 -9.13 9.82 10.19
C PRO A 31 -10.10 9.42 9.06
N PHE A 32 -10.75 8.27 9.18
CA PHE A 32 -11.65 7.76 8.16
C PHE A 32 -13.02 8.44 8.18
N THR A 33 -13.59 8.61 6.99
CA THR A 33 -14.93 9.12 6.75
C THR A 33 -15.69 8.16 5.83
N HIS A 34 -17.01 8.24 5.75
CA HIS A 34 -17.74 7.40 4.80
C HIS A 34 -17.37 7.76 3.35
N ALA A 35 -17.27 6.74 2.50
CA ALA A 35 -16.99 6.94 1.09
C ALA A 35 -18.11 7.77 0.43
N PRO A 36 -17.78 8.83 -0.33
CA PRO A 36 -18.77 9.62 -1.03
C PRO A 36 -19.55 8.76 -2.03
N GLN A 37 -20.83 9.07 -2.22
CA GLN A 37 -21.73 8.31 -3.09
C GLN A 37 -21.21 8.21 -4.54
N SER A 38 -20.49 9.21 -5.02
CA SER A 38 -19.87 9.21 -6.34
C SER A 38 -18.85 8.09 -6.53
N LEU A 39 -18.12 7.68 -5.49
CA LEU A 39 -17.12 6.62 -5.56
C LEU A 39 -17.72 5.21 -5.42
N GLN A 40 -18.98 5.07 -4.97
CA GLN A 40 -19.60 3.76 -4.75
C GLN A 40 -19.58 2.83 -5.98
N PRO A 41 -19.81 3.30 -7.21
CA PRO A 41 -19.71 2.44 -8.40
C PRO A 41 -18.31 1.84 -8.59
N LEU A 42 -17.26 2.56 -8.21
CA LEU A 42 -15.86 2.11 -8.24
C LEU A 42 -15.57 1.11 -7.13
N LEU A 43 -16.14 1.32 -5.94
CA LEU A 43 -15.87 0.52 -4.74
C LEU A 43 -16.67 -0.79 -4.68
N ALA A 44 -17.88 -0.83 -5.24
CA ALA A 44 -18.75 -2.00 -5.27
C ALA A 44 -18.09 -3.32 -5.74
N PRO A 45 -17.26 -3.37 -6.80
CA PRO A 45 -16.59 -4.61 -7.24
C PRO A 45 -15.34 -4.95 -6.43
N LEU A 46 -14.84 -4.05 -5.59
CA LEU A 46 -13.58 -4.25 -4.88
C LEU A 46 -13.76 -5.27 -3.77
N SER A 47 -12.75 -6.11 -3.56
CA SER A 47 -12.78 -7.08 -2.46
C SER A 47 -12.63 -6.35 -1.12
N PRO A 48 -13.52 -6.59 -0.14
CA PRO A 48 -13.49 -5.93 1.18
C PRO A 48 -12.33 -6.40 2.07
N LYS A 49 -11.58 -7.44 1.66
CA LYS A 49 -10.44 -8.00 2.42
C LYS A 49 -9.14 -7.19 2.27
N HIS A 50 -9.13 -6.21 1.36
CA HIS A 50 -7.93 -5.45 1.05
C HIS A 50 -8.12 -3.98 1.36
N ILE A 51 -6.98 -3.34 1.62
CA ILE A 51 -6.84 -1.91 1.74
C ILE A 51 -6.44 -1.41 0.35
N TYR A 52 -7.06 -0.32 -0.10
CA TYR A 52 -6.77 0.28 -1.39
C TYR A 52 -6.18 1.68 -1.20
N LEU A 53 -5.23 2.05 -2.04
CA LEU A 53 -4.69 3.41 -2.11
C LEU A 53 -4.97 3.97 -3.50
N ILE A 54 -5.66 5.10 -3.56
CA ILE A 54 -6.05 5.74 -4.81
C ILE A 54 -5.37 7.11 -4.90
N HIS A 55 -4.73 7.38 -6.04
CA HIS A 55 -4.12 8.69 -6.34
C HIS A 55 -4.01 8.90 -7.85
N LEU A 56 -3.67 10.12 -8.25
CA LEU A 56 -3.32 10.45 -9.62
C LEU A 56 -1.82 10.37 -9.87
N ASP A 57 -1.45 9.80 -11.01
CA ASP A 57 -0.12 9.84 -11.60
C ASP A 57 -0.11 10.85 -12.77
N THR A 58 0.54 11.99 -12.55
CA THR A 58 0.67 13.10 -13.49
C THR A 58 1.98 13.09 -14.29
N HIS A 59 2.75 12.00 -14.26
CA HIS A 59 4.03 11.95 -14.96
C HIS A 59 3.87 12.01 -16.49
N PRO A 60 4.87 12.57 -17.20
CA PRO A 60 4.87 12.59 -18.66
C PRO A 60 4.76 11.19 -19.26
N LYS A 61 4.06 11.09 -20.41
CA LYS A 61 3.87 9.83 -21.15
C LYS A 61 5.19 9.12 -21.45
N GLU A 62 6.22 9.88 -21.79
CA GLU A 62 7.54 9.34 -22.13
C GLU A 62 8.19 8.63 -20.93
N HIS A 63 8.12 9.24 -19.75
CA HIS A 63 8.66 8.67 -18.53
C HIS A 63 7.96 7.35 -18.17
N LYS A 64 6.63 7.32 -18.28
CA LYS A 64 5.82 6.11 -18.07
C LYS A 64 6.17 5.01 -19.07
N ARG A 65 6.40 5.37 -20.34
CA ARG A 65 6.80 4.43 -21.41
C ARG A 65 8.17 3.81 -21.14
N GLN A 66 9.15 4.61 -20.74
CA GLN A 66 10.51 4.12 -20.42
C GLN A 66 10.48 3.11 -19.27
N ILE A 67 9.72 3.40 -18.22
CA ILE A 67 9.55 2.50 -17.06
C ILE A 67 8.87 1.19 -17.48
N PHE A 68 7.87 1.26 -18.36
CA PHE A 68 7.16 0.07 -18.85
C PHE A 68 7.99 -0.79 -19.81
N LEU A 69 8.98 -0.21 -20.50
CA LEU A 69 9.78 -0.92 -21.50
C LEU A 69 10.61 -2.05 -20.88
N LEU A 70 11.22 -1.82 -19.72
CA LEU A 70 12.04 -2.81 -19.03
C LEU A 70 11.29 -4.12 -18.72
N PRO A 71 10.15 -4.11 -18.00
CA PRO A 71 9.37 -5.32 -17.75
C PRO A 71 8.78 -5.90 -19.05
N ALA A 72 8.45 -5.08 -20.05
CA ALA A 72 7.97 -5.57 -21.34
C ALA A 72 9.04 -6.40 -22.07
N LEU A 73 10.28 -5.91 -22.14
CA LEU A 73 11.40 -6.62 -22.77
C LEU A 73 11.74 -7.91 -22.02
N LEU A 74 11.72 -7.88 -20.67
CA LEU A 74 11.96 -9.06 -19.86
C LEU A 74 10.91 -10.14 -20.13
N ASN A 75 9.62 -9.79 -20.08
CA ASN A 75 8.54 -10.75 -20.34
C ASN A 75 8.56 -11.27 -21.78
N LEU A 76 8.86 -10.41 -22.76
CA LEU A 76 9.04 -10.83 -24.15
C LEU A 76 10.19 -11.84 -24.28
N THR A 77 11.32 -11.59 -23.62
CA THR A 77 12.47 -12.50 -23.64
C THR A 77 12.12 -13.85 -23.05
N ILE A 78 11.46 -13.88 -21.89
CA ILE A 78 11.00 -15.12 -21.25
C ILE A 78 10.04 -15.87 -22.18
N THR A 79 9.06 -15.18 -22.79
CA THR A 79 8.13 -15.80 -23.75
C THR A 79 8.86 -16.39 -24.94
N LEU A 80 9.82 -15.68 -25.54
CA LEU A 80 10.60 -16.18 -26.66
C LEU A 80 11.43 -17.41 -26.28
N LEU A 81 12.04 -17.43 -25.08
CA LEU A 81 12.76 -18.60 -24.58
C LEU A 81 11.84 -19.81 -24.37
N ILE A 82 10.63 -19.60 -23.86
CA ILE A 82 9.63 -20.66 -23.70
C ILE A 82 9.19 -21.20 -25.06
N LEU A 83 8.91 -20.32 -26.02
CA LEU A 83 8.49 -20.73 -27.37
C LEU A 83 9.62 -21.44 -28.13
N LEU A 84 10.86 -20.94 -28.03
CA LEU A 84 12.03 -21.59 -28.61
C LEU A 84 12.23 -22.98 -27.98
N ARG A 85 12.09 -23.09 -26.65
CA ARG A 85 12.19 -24.37 -25.97
C ARG A 85 11.10 -25.34 -26.41
N ALA A 86 9.86 -24.89 -26.52
CA ALA A 86 8.75 -25.70 -27.01
C ALA A 86 8.99 -26.18 -28.44
N TYR A 87 9.49 -25.30 -29.32
CA TYR A 87 9.83 -25.64 -30.70
C TYR A 87 10.95 -26.70 -30.79
N LEU A 88 12.03 -26.53 -30.03
CA LEU A 88 13.16 -27.47 -30.03
C LEU A 88 12.80 -28.82 -29.38
N SER A 89 11.96 -28.83 -28.35
CA SER A 89 11.56 -30.06 -27.66
C SER A 89 10.42 -30.79 -28.36
N TYR A 90 9.66 -30.14 -29.24
CA TYR A 90 8.52 -30.72 -29.96
C TYR A 90 8.77 -32.13 -30.52
N PRO A 91 9.84 -32.40 -31.31
CA PRO A 91 10.07 -33.74 -31.85
C PRO A 91 10.29 -34.79 -30.76
N THR A 92 10.99 -34.45 -29.68
CA THR A 92 11.23 -35.38 -28.56
C THR A 92 9.92 -35.78 -27.88
N TYR A 93 9.01 -34.82 -27.67
CA TYR A 93 7.69 -35.13 -27.10
C TYR A 93 6.81 -35.92 -28.07
N ALA A 94 6.87 -35.61 -29.37
CA ALA A 94 6.16 -36.37 -30.40
C ALA A 94 6.62 -37.85 -30.41
N ASP A 95 7.93 -38.10 -30.39
CA ASP A 95 8.49 -39.46 -30.36
C ASP A 95 8.03 -40.23 -29.10
N ILE A 96 8.02 -39.56 -27.94
CA ILE A 96 7.60 -40.18 -26.67
C ILE A 96 6.09 -40.47 -26.68
N LEU A 97 5.26 -39.59 -27.24
CA LEU A 97 3.82 -39.83 -27.39
C LEU A 97 3.54 -40.99 -28.36
N THR A 98 4.26 -41.07 -29.48
CA THR A 98 4.17 -42.19 -30.44
C THR A 98 4.52 -43.52 -29.76
N LEU A 99 5.56 -43.53 -28.91
CA LEU A 99 5.93 -44.69 -28.10
C LEU A 99 4.81 -45.08 -27.11
N LEU A 100 4.17 -44.12 -26.46
CA LEU A 100 3.09 -44.37 -25.50
C LEU A 100 1.84 -44.99 -26.14
N ILE A 101 1.58 -44.69 -27.42
CA ILE A 101 0.47 -45.27 -28.20
C ILE A 101 0.82 -46.68 -28.73
N GLY A 102 2.04 -47.17 -28.44
CA GLY A 102 2.49 -48.52 -28.81
C GLY A 102 3.05 -48.63 -30.23
N GLN A 103 3.26 -47.51 -30.92
CA GLN A 103 3.93 -47.49 -32.21
C GLN A 103 5.45 -47.52 -32.03
N ASP A 104 6.15 -48.05 -33.03
CA ASP A 104 7.61 -47.98 -33.07
C ASP A 104 8.06 -46.52 -33.19
N SER A 105 8.94 -46.12 -32.29
CA SER A 105 9.39 -44.74 -32.15
C SER A 105 10.90 -44.72 -31.88
N PRO A 106 11.63 -43.69 -32.36
CA PRO A 106 13.03 -43.47 -32.00
C PRO A 106 13.27 -43.39 -30.49
N ALA A 107 12.22 -43.16 -29.70
CA ALA A 107 12.30 -43.12 -28.24
C ALA A 107 12.32 -44.52 -27.57
N LYS A 108 12.07 -45.61 -28.30
CA LYS A 108 12.06 -46.99 -27.78
C LYS A 108 13.50 -47.45 -27.48
N ILE A 109 13.69 -48.08 -26.32
CA ILE A 109 14.99 -48.63 -25.89
C ILE A 109 14.75 -50.10 -25.52
N ASP A 110 15.57 -50.99 -26.06
CA ASP A 110 15.58 -52.39 -25.66
C ASP A 110 16.54 -52.57 -24.45
N PRO A 111 16.02 -52.85 -23.25
CA PRO A 111 16.85 -53.01 -22.05
C PRO A 111 17.68 -54.30 -22.08
N SER A 112 17.32 -55.28 -22.91
CA SER A 112 18.03 -56.57 -23.01
C SER A 112 19.32 -56.46 -23.83
N SER A 113 19.37 -55.52 -24.79
CA SER A 113 20.51 -55.30 -25.68
C SER A 113 21.38 -54.10 -25.31
N SER A 114 20.97 -53.31 -24.29
CA SER A 114 21.59 -52.02 -23.96
C SER A 114 22.40 -52.07 -22.67
N SER A 115 23.49 -51.31 -22.59
CA SER A 115 24.29 -51.20 -21.38
C SER A 115 23.58 -50.37 -20.29
N TRP A 116 23.84 -50.67 -19.02
CA TRP A 116 23.22 -49.97 -17.90
C TRP A 116 23.60 -48.47 -17.85
N SER A 117 24.83 -48.13 -18.26
CA SER A 117 25.27 -46.73 -18.40
C SER A 117 24.49 -45.97 -19.47
N PHE A 118 24.19 -46.61 -20.60
CA PHE A 118 23.36 -46.02 -21.65
C PHE A 118 21.92 -45.80 -21.16
N ILE A 119 21.30 -46.82 -20.56
CA ILE A 119 19.93 -46.74 -20.04
C ILE A 119 19.81 -45.64 -18.98
N SER A 120 20.71 -45.61 -18.00
CA SER A 120 20.73 -44.58 -16.95
C SER A 120 20.96 -43.17 -17.51
N SER A 121 21.84 -43.00 -18.50
CA SER A 121 22.07 -41.70 -19.13
C SER A 121 20.83 -41.17 -19.85
N ILE A 122 20.09 -42.04 -20.56
CA ILE A 122 18.87 -41.64 -21.25
C ILE A 122 17.77 -41.32 -20.24
N LEU A 123 17.61 -42.16 -19.22
CA LEU A 123 16.64 -41.92 -18.16
C LEU A 123 16.91 -40.57 -17.49
N ALA A 124 18.16 -40.30 -17.10
CA ALA A 124 18.55 -39.03 -16.50
C ALA A 124 18.26 -37.83 -17.43
N ARG A 125 18.66 -37.92 -18.71
CA ARG A 125 18.43 -36.84 -19.69
C ARG A 125 16.94 -36.56 -19.92
N ARG A 126 16.11 -37.60 -20.02
CA ARG A 126 14.65 -37.47 -20.19
C ARG A 126 14.01 -36.87 -18.93
N THR A 127 14.36 -37.39 -17.76
CA THR A 127 13.86 -36.87 -16.47
C THR A 127 14.23 -35.41 -16.27
N LEU A 128 15.48 -35.03 -16.52
CA LEU A 128 15.92 -33.64 -16.42
C LEU A 128 15.23 -32.72 -17.44
N THR A 129 14.99 -33.23 -18.66
CA THR A 129 14.24 -32.50 -19.69
C THR A 129 12.81 -32.22 -19.23
N PHE A 130 12.10 -33.23 -18.73
CA PHE A 130 10.75 -33.06 -18.21
C PHE A 130 10.70 -32.16 -16.97
N LEU A 131 11.66 -32.30 -16.05
CA LEU A 131 11.75 -31.45 -14.87
C LEU A 131 11.97 -29.98 -15.27
N PHE A 132 12.89 -29.71 -16.18
CA PHE A 132 13.14 -28.35 -16.66
C PHE A 132 11.92 -27.76 -17.34
N ASP A 133 11.27 -28.53 -18.23
CA ASP A 133 10.08 -28.06 -18.94
C ASP A 133 8.90 -27.85 -17.97
N TYR A 134 8.76 -28.70 -16.96
CA TYR A 134 7.79 -28.51 -15.88
C TYR A 134 8.06 -27.22 -15.10
N LEU A 135 9.30 -26.96 -14.68
CA LEU A 135 9.66 -25.71 -13.99
C LEU A 135 9.44 -24.49 -14.89
N LEU A 136 9.77 -24.60 -16.17
CA LEU A 136 9.57 -23.54 -17.15
C LEU A 136 8.08 -23.18 -17.28
N LEU A 137 7.20 -24.17 -17.38
CA LEU A 137 5.76 -23.95 -17.54
C LEU A 137 5.06 -23.58 -16.23
N THR A 138 5.51 -24.07 -15.09
CA THR A 138 4.83 -23.81 -13.80
C THR A 138 5.35 -22.57 -13.08
N VAL A 139 6.64 -22.26 -13.22
CA VAL A 139 7.27 -21.12 -12.52
C VAL A 139 7.38 -19.91 -13.44
N PHE A 140 7.85 -20.08 -14.68
CA PHE A 140 8.17 -18.95 -15.56
C PHE A 140 6.99 -18.50 -16.43
N LEU A 141 6.20 -19.43 -17.00
CA LEU A 141 5.05 -19.07 -17.84
C LEU A 141 3.99 -18.16 -17.14
N PRO A 142 3.69 -18.32 -15.84
CA PRO A 142 2.75 -17.42 -15.17
C PRO A 142 3.16 -15.95 -15.20
N TRP A 143 4.47 -15.65 -15.32
CA TRP A 143 4.96 -14.28 -15.30
C TRP A 143 4.54 -13.51 -16.57
N PRO A 144 4.87 -13.96 -17.81
CA PRO A 144 4.34 -13.35 -19.02
C PRO A 144 2.83 -13.38 -19.12
N ALA A 145 2.18 -14.46 -18.65
CA ALA A 145 0.72 -14.54 -18.66
C ALA A 145 0.10 -13.41 -17.81
N ARG A 146 0.54 -13.25 -16.56
CA ARG A 146 0.10 -12.16 -15.68
C ARG A 146 0.45 -10.79 -16.25
N PHE A 147 1.61 -10.65 -16.88
CA PHE A 147 2.02 -9.40 -17.53
C PHE A 147 1.10 -9.02 -18.69
N LEU A 148 0.68 -10.00 -19.51
CA LEU A 148 -0.23 -9.80 -20.63
C LEU A 148 -1.65 -9.46 -20.17
N PHE A 149 -2.18 -10.20 -19.20
CA PHE A 149 -3.56 -10.03 -18.71
C PHE A 149 -3.73 -8.87 -17.70
N GLY A 150 -2.65 -8.39 -17.07
CA GLY A 150 -2.69 -7.24 -16.18
C GLY A 150 -2.12 -5.98 -16.87
N PRO A 151 -0.81 -5.70 -16.73
CA PRO A 151 -0.19 -4.48 -17.24
C PRO A 151 -0.48 -4.18 -18.72
N VAL A 152 -0.33 -5.15 -19.63
CA VAL A 152 -0.56 -4.92 -21.06
C VAL A 152 -2.04 -4.70 -21.36
N ALA A 153 -2.93 -5.47 -20.73
CA ALA A 153 -4.38 -5.29 -20.87
C ALA A 153 -4.82 -3.90 -20.39
N TRP A 154 -4.33 -3.46 -19.24
CA TRP A 154 -4.55 -2.11 -18.72
C TRP A 154 -4.10 -1.05 -19.72
N ARG A 155 -2.84 -1.12 -20.19
CA ARG A 155 -2.32 -0.17 -21.19
C ARG A 155 -3.16 -0.14 -22.46
N ARG A 156 -3.63 -1.29 -22.95
CA ARG A 156 -4.51 -1.31 -24.14
C ARG A 156 -5.86 -0.65 -23.88
N LYS A 157 -6.44 -0.86 -22.69
CA LYS A 157 -7.78 -0.35 -22.34
C LYS A 157 -7.81 1.16 -22.13
N ILE A 158 -6.77 1.76 -21.55
CA ILE A 158 -6.72 3.21 -21.29
C ILE A 158 -6.14 4.04 -22.46
N GLY A 159 -5.89 3.44 -23.63
CA GLY A 159 -5.28 4.12 -24.77
C GLY A 159 -3.77 4.35 -24.63
N LEU A 160 -3.04 3.33 -24.17
CA LEU A 160 -1.59 3.28 -23.92
C LEU A 160 -1.13 4.09 -22.71
N PHE A 161 -0.60 5.29 -22.94
CA PHE A 161 -0.02 6.15 -21.92
C PHE A 161 -0.73 7.49 -21.94
N GLN A 162 -1.26 7.89 -20.78
CA GLN A 162 -1.96 9.14 -20.58
C GLN A 162 -1.14 10.08 -19.68
N PRO A 163 -1.29 11.42 -19.85
CA PRO A 163 -0.55 12.36 -19.01
C PRO A 163 -1.05 12.28 -17.56
N VAL A 164 -2.35 12.02 -17.38
CA VAL A 164 -2.99 11.80 -16.08
C VAL A 164 -3.55 10.39 -16.07
N GLU A 165 -3.13 9.58 -15.10
CA GLU A 165 -3.60 8.20 -14.92
C GLU A 165 -4.08 8.01 -13.47
N ILE A 166 -5.22 7.36 -13.28
CA ILE A 166 -5.71 6.95 -11.96
C ILE A 166 -4.98 5.68 -11.54
N VAL A 167 -4.28 5.73 -10.41
CA VAL A 167 -3.54 4.59 -9.85
C VAL A 167 -4.28 4.08 -8.63
N VAL A 168 -4.69 2.81 -8.72
CA VAL A 168 -5.29 2.06 -7.60
C VAL A 168 -4.29 0.99 -7.19
N ARG A 169 -3.76 1.13 -5.97
CA ARG A 169 -2.94 0.11 -5.32
C ARG A 169 -3.80 -0.69 -4.37
N LYS A 170 -3.44 -1.97 -4.22
CA LYS A 170 -4.11 -2.95 -3.38
C LYS A 170 -3.07 -3.57 -2.45
N SER A 171 -3.44 -3.77 -1.18
CA SER A 171 -2.60 -4.50 -0.24
C SER A 171 -2.46 -5.97 -0.62
N ARG A 172 -1.27 -6.53 -0.40
CA ARG A 172 -1.00 -7.97 -0.56
C ARG A 172 -1.56 -8.78 0.61
N ALA A 173 -1.13 -10.03 0.74
CA ALA A 173 -1.65 -11.03 1.69
C ALA A 173 -1.70 -10.55 3.15
N TRP A 174 -0.83 -9.64 3.58
CA TRP A 174 -0.80 -9.15 4.97
C TRP A 174 -2.10 -8.48 5.42
N SER A 175 -2.90 -7.94 4.51
CA SER A 175 -4.18 -7.32 4.90
C SER A 175 -5.28 -8.32 5.15
N GLU A 176 -5.13 -9.57 4.69
CA GLU A 176 -6.15 -10.61 4.87
C GLU A 176 -6.25 -11.07 6.33
N GLU A 177 -5.16 -10.93 7.09
CA GLU A 177 -5.09 -11.24 8.52
C GLU A 177 -5.74 -10.15 9.38
N LEU A 178 -5.99 -8.97 8.82
CA LEU A 178 -6.59 -7.85 9.53
C LEU A 178 -8.10 -8.10 9.72
N ARG A 179 -8.52 -8.19 10.97
CA ARG A 179 -9.95 -8.25 11.32
C ARG A 179 -10.57 -6.88 11.08
N SER A 180 -11.25 -6.70 9.95
CA SER A 180 -12.03 -5.49 9.71
C SER A 180 -13.29 -5.50 10.59
N PRO A 181 -13.65 -4.41 11.31
CA PRO A 181 -13.06 -3.05 11.38
C PRO A 181 -12.10 -2.79 12.56
N ALA A 182 -11.81 -3.78 13.40
CA ALA A 182 -11.04 -3.62 14.63
C ALA A 182 -9.62 -3.09 14.40
N TRP A 183 -8.96 -3.53 13.32
CA TRP A 183 -7.60 -3.09 13.00
C TRP A 183 -7.46 -1.58 12.79
N ILE A 184 -8.53 -0.90 12.34
CA ILE A 184 -8.50 0.55 12.10
C ILE A 184 -8.30 1.31 13.42
N ARG A 185 -8.77 0.74 14.54
CA ARG A 185 -8.65 1.33 15.88
C ARG A 185 -7.50 0.73 16.70
N GLU A 186 -7.24 -0.57 16.52
CA GLU A 186 -6.39 -1.35 17.41
C GLU A 186 -4.98 -1.59 16.85
N ASP A 187 -4.79 -1.54 15.53
CA ASP A 187 -3.51 -1.85 14.87
C ASP A 187 -2.80 -0.59 14.34
N ASP A 188 -2.41 0.26 15.29
CA ASP A 188 -1.64 1.48 15.03
C ASP A 188 -0.27 1.17 14.39
N ALA A 189 0.29 -0.02 14.67
CA ALA A 189 1.56 -0.46 14.10
C ALA A 189 1.47 -0.67 12.59
N THR A 190 0.46 -1.38 12.09
CA THR A 190 0.24 -1.58 10.65
C THR A 190 -0.01 -0.25 9.93
N ILE A 191 -0.78 0.66 10.53
CA ILE A 191 -1.03 1.99 9.96
C ILE A 191 0.29 2.77 9.84
N LYS A 192 1.08 2.84 10.92
CA LYS A 192 2.34 3.61 10.95
C LYS A 192 3.44 3.02 10.06
N THR A 193 3.50 1.70 9.93
CA THR A 193 4.59 1.02 9.21
C THR A 193 4.29 0.72 7.74
N LYS A 194 3.03 0.46 7.38
CA LYS A 194 2.65 0.06 6.01
C LYS A 194 1.82 1.08 5.26
N VAL A 195 0.81 1.68 5.93
CA VAL A 195 -0.15 2.57 5.28
C VAL A 195 0.42 3.98 5.13
N VAL A 196 0.88 4.59 6.23
CA VAL A 196 1.42 5.96 6.23
C VAL A 196 2.60 6.11 5.27
N PRO A 197 3.62 5.21 5.25
CA PRO A 197 4.75 5.36 4.34
C PRO A 197 4.36 5.19 2.87
N ALA A 198 3.28 4.48 2.58
CA ALA A 198 2.82 4.26 1.22
C ALA A 198 2.11 5.48 0.60
N VAL A 199 1.63 6.41 1.43
CA VAL A 199 0.90 7.62 1.02
C VAL A 199 1.69 8.92 1.19
N THR A 200 2.97 8.84 1.58
CA THR A 200 3.81 10.03 1.72
C THR A 200 4.02 10.73 0.37
N PRO A 201 4.09 12.08 0.34
CA PRO A 201 4.33 12.83 -0.89
C PRO A 201 5.59 12.35 -1.64
N GLN A 202 6.67 12.08 -0.90
CA GLN A 202 7.93 11.57 -1.46
C GLN A 202 7.74 10.20 -2.15
N ARG A 203 6.89 9.33 -1.61
CA ARG A 203 6.59 8.03 -2.24
C ARG A 203 5.77 8.23 -3.51
N LEU A 204 4.78 9.11 -3.48
CA LEU A 204 3.86 9.38 -4.60
C LEU A 204 4.50 10.17 -5.76
N GLN A 205 5.73 10.67 -5.60
CA GLN A 205 6.53 11.21 -6.71
C GLN A 205 7.00 10.13 -7.69
N LYS A 206 6.76 8.84 -7.43
CA LYS A 206 7.05 7.76 -8.37
C LYS A 206 5.83 7.44 -9.23
N THR A 207 6.04 6.99 -10.46
CA THR A 207 4.94 6.49 -11.29
C THR A 207 4.27 5.27 -10.68
N GLY A 208 3.00 5.04 -11.01
CA GLY A 208 2.22 3.94 -10.44
C GLY A 208 2.91 2.57 -10.52
N TYR A 209 3.62 2.29 -11.63
CA TYR A 209 4.31 1.02 -11.82
C TYR A 209 5.53 0.82 -10.88
N LEU A 210 6.19 1.92 -10.48
CA LEU A 210 7.31 1.89 -9.52
C LEU A 210 6.86 1.84 -8.06
N LEU A 211 5.55 1.93 -7.80
CA LEU A 211 4.97 1.84 -6.46
C LEU A 211 4.62 0.40 -6.05
N ILE A 212 4.87 -0.58 -6.92
CA ILE A 212 4.76 -2.00 -6.59
C ILE A 212 5.92 -2.35 -5.65
N ASP A 213 5.60 -2.95 -4.50
CA ASP A 213 6.59 -3.42 -3.53
C ASP A 213 6.10 -4.67 -2.78
N ALA A 214 6.78 -5.01 -1.68
CA ALA A 214 6.48 -6.20 -0.88
C ALA A 214 5.13 -6.13 -0.16
N ASP A 215 4.57 -4.94 0.03
CA ASP A 215 3.31 -4.73 0.74
C ASP A 215 2.17 -4.36 -0.20
N TRP A 216 2.47 -3.69 -1.32
CA TRP A 216 1.48 -3.13 -2.24
C TRP A 216 1.66 -3.66 -3.67
N ASP A 217 0.53 -3.94 -4.31
CA ASP A 217 0.45 -4.27 -5.73
C ASP A 217 -0.49 -3.31 -6.46
N LEU A 218 -0.50 -3.34 -7.79
CA LEU A 218 -1.47 -2.60 -8.61
C LEU A 218 -2.71 -3.44 -8.88
N ASP A 219 -3.88 -2.83 -8.74
CA ASP A 219 -5.15 -3.43 -9.13
C ASP A 219 -5.53 -2.93 -10.53
N PHE A 220 -5.06 -3.65 -11.55
CA PHE A 220 -5.27 -3.26 -12.96
C PHE A 220 -6.74 -3.20 -13.34
N ASP A 221 -7.58 -4.09 -12.80
CA ASP A 221 -9.01 -4.11 -13.11
C ASP A 221 -9.71 -2.89 -12.49
N ALA A 222 -9.40 -2.57 -11.23
CA ALA A 222 -9.88 -1.36 -10.59
C ALA A 222 -9.40 -0.08 -11.31
N MET A 223 -8.15 -0.06 -11.77
CA MET A 223 -7.60 1.06 -12.55
C MET A 223 -8.32 1.23 -13.88
N ILE A 224 -8.56 0.15 -14.63
CA ILE A 224 -9.33 0.19 -15.89
C ILE A 224 -10.73 0.72 -15.62
N LYS A 225 -11.42 0.18 -14.62
CA LYS A 225 -12.79 0.59 -14.26
C LYS A 225 -12.86 2.06 -13.86
N ALA A 226 -11.88 2.56 -13.10
CA ALA A 226 -11.81 3.97 -12.71
C ALA A 226 -11.70 4.88 -13.94
N HIS A 227 -10.85 4.53 -14.92
CA HIS A 227 -10.75 5.31 -16.17
C HIS A 227 -12.04 5.23 -16.99
N GLU A 228 -12.66 4.06 -17.12
CA GLU A 228 -13.94 3.92 -17.82
C GLU A 228 -15.05 4.76 -17.18
N MET A 229 -15.06 4.91 -15.85
CA MET A 229 -16.02 5.77 -15.15
C MET A 229 -15.79 7.25 -15.41
N VAL A 230 -14.53 7.67 -15.54
CA VAL A 230 -14.20 9.05 -15.91
C VAL A 230 -14.57 9.33 -17.36
N GLU A 231 -14.31 8.40 -18.28
CA GLU A 231 -14.71 8.53 -19.69
C GLU A 231 -16.23 8.60 -19.86
N LYS A 232 -16.99 7.84 -19.06
CA LYS A 232 -18.46 7.88 -19.03
C LYS A 232 -19.02 9.11 -18.30
N GLY A 233 -18.18 9.96 -17.70
CA GLY A 233 -18.57 11.16 -16.97
C GLY A 233 -19.17 10.90 -15.58
N GLY A 234 -19.05 9.69 -15.05
CA GLY A 234 -19.51 9.34 -13.69
C GLY A 234 -18.58 9.84 -12.59
N LEU A 235 -17.31 10.04 -12.91
CA LEU A 235 -16.27 10.57 -12.01
C LEU A 235 -15.40 11.58 -12.75
N LYS A 236 -14.70 12.44 -12.01
CA LYS A 236 -13.70 13.36 -12.57
C LYS A 236 -12.31 12.95 -12.08
N PHE A 237 -11.29 13.21 -12.89
CA PHE A 237 -9.89 13.04 -12.43
C PHE A 237 -9.62 13.83 -11.14
N GLU A 238 -10.20 15.01 -11.00
CA GLU A 238 -10.06 15.86 -9.80
C GLU A 238 -10.54 15.19 -8.50
N ASP A 239 -11.47 14.23 -8.59
CA ASP A 239 -11.92 13.46 -7.41
C ASP A 239 -10.81 12.60 -6.80
N PHE A 240 -9.76 12.32 -7.58
CA PHE A 240 -8.60 11.51 -7.20
C PHE A 240 -7.32 12.32 -6.96
N ARG A 241 -7.39 13.66 -7.06
CA ARG A 241 -6.22 14.54 -6.89
C ARG A 241 -5.59 14.38 -5.51
N GLN A 242 -6.43 14.25 -4.48
CA GLN A 242 -5.97 13.99 -3.11
C GLN A 242 -5.76 12.48 -2.92
N PRO A 243 -4.58 12.03 -2.47
CA PRO A 243 -4.34 10.62 -2.18
C PRO A 243 -5.32 10.11 -1.12
N ALA A 244 -5.93 8.97 -1.37
CA ALA A 244 -6.95 8.40 -0.51
C ALA A 244 -6.63 6.96 -0.13
N VAL A 245 -6.74 6.64 1.15
CA VAL A 245 -6.75 5.27 1.68
C VAL A 245 -8.20 4.82 1.79
N VAL A 246 -8.53 3.68 1.21
CA VAL A 246 -9.89 3.13 1.17
C VAL A 246 -9.92 1.75 1.82
N VAL A 247 -10.85 1.56 2.75
CA VAL A 247 -10.99 0.33 3.55
C VAL A 247 -12.46 -0.02 3.72
N HIS A 248 -12.77 -1.31 3.88
CA HIS A 248 -14.14 -1.74 4.13
C HIS A 248 -14.36 -2.01 5.62
N GLY A 249 -15.10 -1.15 6.31
CA GLY A 249 -15.36 -1.19 7.76
C GLY A 249 -16.39 -2.24 8.22
N GLY A 250 -16.60 -3.31 7.46
CA GLY A 250 -17.62 -4.33 7.73
C GLY A 250 -19.02 -3.89 7.29
N GLU A 251 -20.04 -4.72 7.59
CA GLU A 251 -21.43 -4.48 7.17
C GLU A 251 -22.04 -3.20 7.79
N GLU A 252 -21.58 -2.81 8.98
CA GLU A 252 -22.12 -1.66 9.71
C GLU A 252 -21.65 -0.31 9.16
N LEU A 253 -20.37 -0.21 8.77
CA LEU A 253 -19.76 1.05 8.33
C LEU A 253 -19.58 1.15 6.80
N GLY A 254 -19.59 0.02 6.10
CA GLY A 254 -19.36 -0.05 4.66
C GLY A 254 -17.99 0.47 4.25
N TRP A 255 -17.91 1.08 3.06
CA TRP A 255 -16.66 1.67 2.56
C TRP A 255 -16.31 2.97 3.28
N LEU A 256 -15.07 3.03 3.75
CA LEU A 256 -14.48 4.16 4.45
C LEU A 256 -13.28 4.71 3.66
N VAL A 257 -13.12 6.03 3.69
CA VAL A 257 -12.09 6.76 2.97
C VAL A 257 -11.37 7.70 3.94
N TRP A 258 -10.05 7.62 3.93
CA TRP A 258 -9.15 8.58 4.56
C TRP A 258 -8.42 9.36 3.46
N LYS A 259 -8.69 10.67 3.38
CA LYS A 259 -7.98 11.58 2.46
C LYS A 259 -6.74 12.12 3.15
N VAL A 260 -5.58 11.76 2.63
CA VAL A 260 -4.28 12.09 3.20
C VAL A 260 -3.94 13.53 2.86
N GLY A 261 -3.58 14.32 3.87
CA GLY A 261 -3.32 15.76 3.76
C GLY A 261 -4.56 16.65 3.87
N SER A 262 -5.70 16.10 4.29
CA SER A 262 -6.91 16.88 4.61
C SER A 262 -6.82 17.49 6.03
N GLU A 263 -7.54 18.57 6.32
CA GLU A 263 -7.62 19.21 7.65
C GLU A 263 -7.99 18.21 8.77
N ASN A 264 -8.63 17.09 8.45
CA ASN A 264 -8.94 16.03 9.40
C ASN A 264 -7.72 15.23 9.90
N ASP A 265 -6.57 15.28 9.21
CA ASP A 265 -5.31 14.69 9.70
C ASP A 265 -4.76 15.43 10.93
N VAL A 266 -5.17 16.69 11.14
CA VAL A 266 -4.78 17.52 12.29
C VAL A 266 -5.41 17.01 13.60
N LYS A 267 -6.47 16.19 13.53
CA LYS A 267 -7.23 15.70 14.71
C LYS A 267 -6.75 14.34 15.22
N ARG A 268 -5.54 13.89 14.89
CA ARG A 268 -4.92 12.75 15.57
C ARG A 268 -4.47 13.23 16.96
N GLY A 269 -5.35 13.07 17.95
CA GLY A 269 -5.14 13.43 19.35
C GLY A 269 -4.11 12.57 20.08
N ASP A 270 -2.90 12.50 19.53
CA ASP A 270 -1.71 12.05 20.23
C ASP A 270 -0.56 12.95 19.77
N GLY A 271 -0.03 13.78 20.67
CA GLY A 271 0.82 14.94 20.41
C GLY A 271 2.23 14.62 19.89
N SER A 272 2.38 13.67 18.95
CA SER A 272 3.68 13.23 18.42
C SER A 272 3.72 12.95 16.92
N THR A 273 2.65 13.17 16.17
CA THR A 273 2.71 13.07 14.69
C THR A 273 2.70 14.44 14.05
N LEU A 274 3.90 14.95 13.77
CA LEU A 274 4.10 16.11 12.89
C LEU A 274 3.35 15.87 11.57
N SER A 275 2.51 16.82 11.17
CA SER A 275 1.80 16.78 9.88
C SER A 275 2.80 16.67 8.72
N SER A 276 2.36 16.17 7.56
CA SER A 276 3.23 16.16 6.37
C SER A 276 3.77 17.56 6.05
N THR A 277 2.94 18.59 6.22
CA THR A 277 3.34 19.99 6.05
C THR A 277 4.38 20.44 7.09
N GLN A 278 4.30 19.97 8.34
CA GLN A 278 5.32 20.24 9.36
C GLN A 278 6.63 19.50 9.07
N ARG A 279 6.57 18.26 8.59
CA ARG A 279 7.78 17.52 8.16
C ARG A 279 8.45 18.19 6.96
N ASP A 280 7.66 18.62 5.98
CA ASP A 280 8.17 19.32 4.80
C ASP A 280 8.78 20.67 5.18
N LYS A 281 8.18 21.42 6.13
CA LYS A 281 8.78 22.65 6.70
C LYS A 281 10.10 22.36 7.42
N ILE A 282 10.19 21.29 8.22
CA ILE A 282 11.42 20.88 8.91
C ILE A 282 12.51 20.47 7.91
N MET A 283 12.15 19.77 6.83
CA MET A 283 13.09 19.38 5.79
C MET A 283 13.61 20.58 5.00
N MET A 284 12.74 21.54 4.65
CA MET A 284 13.13 22.82 4.04
C MET A 284 14.04 23.64 4.97
N PHE A 285 13.77 23.61 6.28
CA PHE A 285 14.59 24.25 7.29
C PHE A 285 16.01 23.66 7.35
N GLN A 286 16.13 22.32 7.32
CA GLN A 286 17.42 21.63 7.24
C GLN A 286 18.18 21.94 5.94
N GLU A 287 17.51 21.83 4.78
CA GLU A 287 18.13 22.08 3.48
C GLU A 287 18.66 23.51 3.34
N LYS A 288 17.92 24.50 3.85
CA LYS A 288 18.33 25.90 3.81
C LYS A 288 19.52 26.18 4.74
N LEU A 289 19.58 25.56 5.92
CA LEU A 289 20.75 25.63 6.80
C LEU A 289 21.98 24.93 6.20
N ALA A 290 21.79 23.79 5.54
CA ALA A 290 22.85 23.07 4.84
C ALA A 290 23.40 23.90 3.65
N ALA A 291 22.53 24.58 2.89
CA ALA A 291 22.94 25.48 1.81
C ALA A 291 23.76 26.68 2.29
N MET A 292 23.54 27.13 3.54
CA MET A 292 24.33 28.17 4.20
C MET A 292 25.60 27.62 4.88
N GLY A 293 25.86 26.32 4.81
CA GLY A 293 26.99 25.65 5.46
C GLY A 293 26.88 25.60 6.98
N LYS A 294 25.68 25.76 7.55
CA LYS A 294 25.42 25.86 9.00
C LYS A 294 24.46 24.77 9.48
N GLU A 295 24.65 23.54 8.99
CA GLU A 295 23.81 22.39 9.35
C GLU A 295 23.84 22.07 10.86
N ASP A 296 24.95 22.37 11.54
CA ASP A 296 25.09 22.18 12.99
C ASP A 296 24.04 22.94 13.83
N LEU A 297 23.52 24.06 13.31
CA LEU A 297 22.44 24.82 13.95
C LEU A 297 21.13 24.04 13.98
N PHE A 298 20.87 23.21 12.97
CA PHE A 298 19.68 22.37 12.90
C PHE A 298 19.69 21.33 14.03
N PHE A 299 20.81 20.63 14.20
CA PHE A 299 20.94 19.60 15.22
C PHE A 299 20.84 20.17 16.64
N ARG A 300 21.46 21.34 16.89
CA ARG A 300 21.37 22.03 18.19
C ARG A 300 19.94 22.48 18.51
N TRP A 301 19.21 22.96 17.51
CA TRP A 301 17.81 23.33 17.65
C TRP A 301 16.92 22.13 17.99
N VAL A 302 17.08 21.02 17.24
CA VAL A 302 16.33 19.78 17.50
C VAL A 302 16.65 19.22 18.89
N GLU A 303 17.93 19.21 19.28
CA GLU A 303 18.37 18.77 20.60
C GLU A 303 17.76 19.61 21.72
N LEU A 304 17.72 20.94 21.56
CA LEU A 304 17.14 21.85 22.54
C LEU A 304 15.63 21.62 22.72
N ILE A 305 14.89 21.48 21.62
CA ILE A 305 13.46 21.17 21.67
C ILE A 305 13.23 19.79 22.28
N GLN A 306 14.02 18.79 21.91
CA GLN A 306 13.91 17.43 22.44
C GLN A 306 14.23 17.39 23.94
N TYR A 307 15.22 18.16 24.39
CA TYR A 307 15.58 18.28 25.80
C TYR A 307 14.45 18.92 26.61
N GLU A 308 13.91 20.06 26.17
CA GLU A 308 12.84 20.76 26.90
C GLU A 308 11.50 20.00 26.86
N SER A 309 11.23 19.24 25.79
CA SER A 309 10.01 18.41 25.69
C SER A 309 10.05 17.11 26.50
N THR A 310 11.24 16.56 26.80
CA THR A 310 11.41 15.33 27.59
C THR A 310 11.49 15.57 29.11
N GLN A 311 11.52 16.83 29.55
CA GLN A 311 11.51 17.19 30.96
C GLN A 311 10.17 16.85 31.65
N PRO A 312 10.19 16.39 32.92
CA PRO A 312 8.97 16.14 33.67
C PRO A 312 8.13 17.44 33.77
N GLY A 313 6.83 17.31 33.47
CA GLY A 313 5.88 18.44 33.38
C GLY A 313 5.50 18.86 31.95
N GLY A 314 6.09 18.25 30.91
CA GLY A 314 5.71 18.49 29.51
C GLY A 314 6.20 19.82 28.95
N PHE A 315 5.89 20.06 27.68
CA PHE A 315 6.32 21.26 26.94
C PHE A 315 5.34 22.42 27.16
N THR A 316 5.42 23.06 28.33
CA THR A 316 4.50 24.15 28.70
C THR A 316 4.77 25.43 27.88
N PRO A 317 3.78 26.34 27.74
CA PRO A 317 3.94 27.60 26.98
C PRO A 317 5.10 28.49 27.47
N GLU A 318 5.45 28.41 28.76
CA GLU A 318 6.60 29.13 29.32
C GLU A 318 7.93 28.52 28.88
N ARG A 319 8.01 27.19 28.80
CA ARG A 319 9.19 26.47 28.30
C ARG A 319 9.35 26.63 26.79
N GLN A 320 8.25 26.71 26.05
CA GLN A 320 8.27 27.06 24.62
C GLN A 320 8.93 28.42 24.39
N ARG A 321 8.54 29.45 25.13
CA ARG A 321 9.15 30.78 25.03
C ARG A 321 10.64 30.76 25.41
N LYS A 322 11.01 29.99 26.43
CA LYS A 322 12.41 29.85 26.86
C LYS A 322 13.25 29.15 25.79
N ALA A 323 12.80 28.02 25.26
CA ALA A 323 13.48 27.27 24.21
C ALA A 323 13.61 28.08 22.91
N MET A 324 12.59 28.86 22.55
CA MET A 324 12.62 29.74 21.39
C MET A 324 13.62 30.89 21.56
N LYS A 325 13.69 31.49 22.77
CA LYS A 325 14.67 32.52 23.07
C LYS A 325 16.10 32.00 23.04
N GLU A 326 16.34 30.82 23.63
CA GLU A 326 17.66 30.16 23.60
C GLU A 326 18.04 29.76 22.16
N THR A 327 17.08 29.33 21.33
CA THR A 327 17.30 29.06 19.90
C THR A 327 17.70 30.33 19.15
N GLN A 328 16.98 31.44 19.38
CA GLN A 328 17.26 32.72 18.75
C GLN A 328 18.69 33.19 19.06
N GLU A 329 19.11 33.10 20.33
CA GLU A 329 20.47 33.45 20.74
C GLU A 329 21.53 32.56 20.06
N ILE A 330 21.28 31.25 19.90
CA ILE A 330 22.22 30.33 19.23
C ILE A 330 22.38 30.68 17.74
N PHE A 331 21.28 31.05 17.06
CA PHE A 331 21.28 31.40 15.64
C PHE A 331 21.92 32.77 15.40
N GLU A 332 21.60 33.76 16.23
CA GLU A 332 22.17 35.12 16.14
C GLU A 332 23.68 35.12 16.41
N ASN A 333 24.16 34.33 17.38
CA ASN A 333 25.59 34.14 17.64
C ASN A 333 26.36 33.53 16.45
N GLN A 334 25.67 32.83 15.56
CA GLN A 334 26.23 32.30 14.32
C GLN A 334 25.94 33.21 13.12
N GLY A 335 25.43 34.42 13.33
CA GLY A 335 25.13 35.38 12.27
C GLY A 335 23.97 34.97 11.36
N VAL A 336 22.99 34.24 11.90
CA VAL A 336 21.72 33.94 11.22
C VAL A 336 20.59 34.61 12.02
N ASP A 337 19.86 35.51 11.38
CA ASP A 337 18.66 36.11 11.96
C ASP A 337 17.55 35.06 11.97
N PHE A 338 17.26 34.52 13.16
CA PHE A 338 16.31 33.42 13.32
C PHE A 338 14.89 33.82 12.91
N GLU A 339 14.44 35.03 13.25
CA GLU A 339 13.08 35.48 12.93
C GLU A 339 12.90 35.65 11.42
N LYS A 340 13.88 36.26 10.75
CA LYS A 340 13.86 36.41 9.29
C LYS A 340 14.00 35.07 8.57
N PHE A 341 14.87 34.20 9.07
CA PHE A 341 15.08 32.85 8.53
C PHE A 341 13.81 31.99 8.65
N TRP A 342 13.14 32.06 9.80
CA TRP A 342 11.91 31.33 10.08
C TRP A 342 10.70 31.89 9.31
N ALA A 343 10.63 33.21 9.15
CA ALA A 343 9.62 33.87 8.31
C ALA A 343 9.73 33.42 6.84
N ASP A 344 10.95 33.31 6.31
CA ASP A 344 11.18 32.83 4.94
C ASP A 344 10.80 31.35 4.73
N VAL A 345 10.83 30.52 5.78
CA VAL A 345 10.47 29.08 5.73
C VAL A 345 8.97 28.86 5.99
N GLY A 346 8.21 29.94 6.22
CA GLY A 346 6.74 29.91 6.27
C GLY A 346 6.11 30.15 7.64
N GLY A 347 6.83 30.79 8.58
CA GLY A 347 6.28 31.39 9.80
C GLY A 347 5.73 30.43 10.88
N MET A 348 5.35 30.99 12.03
CA MET A 348 4.80 30.26 13.20
C MET A 348 3.36 29.75 13.02
N GLU A 349 2.66 30.13 11.95
CA GLU A 349 1.29 29.68 11.73
C GLU A 349 1.28 28.20 11.28
N GLY A 350 0.84 27.33 12.19
CA GLY A 350 0.66 25.89 11.96
C GLY A 350 1.67 24.97 12.63
N ILE A 351 2.53 25.50 13.51
CA ILE A 351 3.29 24.68 14.46
C ILE A 351 2.70 24.95 15.84
N ASP A 352 1.55 24.36 16.13
CA ASP A 352 1.20 24.09 17.52
C ASP A 352 2.14 22.97 17.97
N MET A 353 3.16 23.32 18.77
CA MET A 353 4.01 22.36 19.50
C MET A 353 3.39 21.99 20.84
#